data_AF-A0A151UKP6-F1
#
_entry.id   AF-A0A151UKP6-F1
#
_cell.length_a   1.000
_cell.length_b   1.000
_cell.length_c   1.000
_cell.angle_alpha   90.00
_cell.angle_beta   90.00
_cell.angle_gamma   90.00
#
_symmetry.space_group_name_H-M   'P 1'
#
loop_
_entity.id
_entity.type
_entity.pdbx_description
1 polymer ?
#
loop_
_entity_poly.entity_id
_entity_poly.type
_entity_poly.pdbx_seq_one_letter_code
_entity_poly.pdbx_strand_id
1 'polypeptide(L)'
;MALMISEILNPLTLPLQGARLIEASAGTGKTYTLAALYLRLLLGLGGMAAYPRPLSVEEILVVTFTEAATEELRGRIRDNIH
;
A
#
# COMPACT_ATOMS: atom_id res chain seq x y z
N MET A 1 22.84 14.48 5.19
CA MET A 1 22.06 13.54 6.02
C MET A 1 20.72 14.20 6.28
N ALA A 2 19.67 13.82 5.54
CA ALA A 2 18.35 14.40 5.74
C ALA A 2 17.79 13.89 7.08
N LEU A 3 17.32 14.80 7.94
CA LEU A 3 16.49 14.42 9.07
C LEU A 3 15.24 13.74 8.51
N MET A 4 15.07 12.44 8.74
CA MET A 4 13.81 11.77 8.48
C MET A 4 12.83 12.18 9.58
N ILE A 5 12.03 13.20 9.27
CA ILE A 5 10.85 13.55 10.06
C ILE A 5 9.79 12.48 9.76
N SER A 6 9.39 11.73 10.79
CA SER A 6 8.30 10.75 10.70
C SER A 6 6.97 11.51 10.76
N GLU A 7 6.14 11.35 9.74
CA GLU A 7 4.81 11.94 9.64
C GLU A 7 3.74 10.87 9.83
N ILE A 8 2.57 11.26 10.35
CA ILE A 8 1.43 10.35 10.45
C ILE A 8 0.98 9.97 9.04
N LEU A 9 1.04 8.67 8.74
CA LEU A 9 0.64 8.14 7.45
C LEU A 9 -0.84 8.42 7.18
N ASN A 10 -1.12 9.07 6.05
CA ASN A 10 -2.42 8.99 5.40
C ASN A 10 -2.31 8.10 4.14
N PRO A 11 -2.89 6.88 4.17
CA PRO A 11 -2.79 5.95 3.04
C PRO A 11 -3.40 6.46 1.75
N LEU A 12 -4.31 7.44 1.77
CA LEU A 12 -4.98 7.98 0.57
C LEU A 12 -4.18 9.07 -0.13
N THR A 13 -3.29 9.75 0.59
CA THR A 13 -2.50 10.88 0.08
C THR A 13 -1.00 10.59 0.05
N LEU A 14 -0.54 9.41 0.50
CA LEU A 14 0.85 8.99 0.37
C LEU A 14 1.25 8.98 -1.13
N PRO A 15 2.29 9.72 -1.54
CA PRO A 15 2.76 9.66 -2.92
C PRO A 15 3.37 8.29 -3.23
N LEU A 16 2.93 7.66 -4.32
CA LEU A 16 3.28 6.28 -4.69
C LEU A 16 4.42 6.20 -5.73
N GLN A 17 5.29 7.22 -5.79
CA GLN A 17 6.47 7.25 -6.67
C GLN A 17 7.77 7.24 -5.87
N GLY A 18 8.71 6.42 -6.34
CA GLY A 18 10.00 6.23 -5.69
C GLY A 18 9.88 5.41 -4.41
N ALA A 19 10.91 5.47 -3.57
CA ALA A 19 10.94 4.73 -2.31
C ALA A 19 10.21 5.49 -1.19
N ARG A 20 9.45 4.76 -0.38
CA ARG A 20 8.80 5.26 0.84
C ARG A 20 9.03 4.25 1.96
N LEU A 21 9.36 4.76 3.15
CA LEU A 21 9.43 3.96 4.37
C LEU A 21 8.17 4.27 5.19
N ILE A 22 7.42 3.23 5.54
CA ILE A 22 6.26 3.33 6.41
C ILE A 22 6.58 2.57 7.69
N GLU A 23 6.70 3.30 8.79
CA GLU A 23 6.81 2.70 10.11
C GLU A 23 5.42 2.39 10.66
N ALA A 24 5.29 1.22 11.27
CA ALA A 24 4.05 0.80 11.90
C ALA A 24 4.38 -0.07 13.11
N SER A 25 3.56 -0.01 14.15
CA SER A 25 3.67 -0.88 15.32
C SER A 25 2.77 -2.11 15.19
N ALA A 26 2.83 -3.03 16.15
CA ALA A 26 1.87 -4.13 16.22
C ALA A 26 0.44 -3.58 16.40
N GLY A 27 -0.54 -4.18 15.74
CA GLY A 27 -1.95 -3.78 15.85
C GLY A 27 -2.36 -2.49 15.11
N THR A 28 -1.47 -1.81 14.39
CA THR A 28 -1.80 -0.53 13.70
C THR A 28 -2.30 -0.70 12.27
N GLY A 29 -2.88 -1.86 11.91
CA GLY A 29 -3.50 -2.07 10.60
C GLY A 29 -2.51 -2.14 9.42
N LYS A 30 -1.35 -2.77 9.58
CA LYS A 30 -0.34 -2.95 8.50
C LYS A 30 -0.93 -3.58 7.23
N THR A 31 -1.60 -4.72 7.38
CA THR A 31 -2.21 -5.45 6.26
C THR A 31 -3.32 -4.65 5.59
N TYR A 32 -4.12 -3.93 6.40
CA TYR A 32 -5.15 -3.02 5.89
C TYR A 32 -4.55 -1.88 5.07
N THR A 33 -3.48 -1.28 5.56
CA THR A 33 -2.74 -0.22 4.86
C THR A 33 -2.18 -0.73 3.54
N LEU A 34 -1.53 -1.90 3.53
CA LEU A 34 -1.02 -2.51 2.30
C LEU A 34 -2.13 -2.77 1.27
N ALA A 35 -3.29 -3.29 1.69
CA ALA A 35 -4.42 -3.50 0.81
C ALA A 35 -4.95 -2.18 0.22
N ALA A 36 -5.04 -1.12 1.03
CA ALA A 36 -5.46 0.20 0.56
C ALA A 36 -4.47 0.78 -0.48
N LEU A 37 -3.17 0.68 -0.23
CA LEU A 37 -2.14 1.13 -1.18
C LEU A 37 -2.17 0.31 -2.48
N TYR A 38 -2.39 -1.00 -2.38
CA TYR A 38 -2.56 -1.88 -3.54
C TYR A 38 -3.74 -1.42 -4.41
N LEU A 39 -4.90 -1.17 -3.81
CA LEU A 39 -6.08 -0.70 -4.53
C LEU A 39 -5.86 0.68 -5.15
N ARG A 40 -5.11 1.57 -4.50
CA ARG A 40 -4.75 2.86 -5.09
C ARG A 40 -3.92 2.72 -6.35
N LEU A 41 -2.98 1.78 -6.39
CA LEU A 41 -2.20 1.47 -7.60
C LEU A 41 -3.09 0.85 -8.68
N LEU A 42 -3.91 -0.14 -8.31
CA LEU A 42 -4.79 -0.86 -9.22
C LEU A 42 -5.83 0.05 -9.89
N LEU A 43 -6.39 0.98 -9.12
CA LEU A 43 -7.52 1.83 -9.56
C LEU A 43 -7.10 3.26 -9.92
N GLY A 44 -5.82 3.62 -9.79
CA GLY A 44 -5.32 4.97 -10.07
C GLY A 44 -5.83 6.04 -9.10
N LEU A 45 -6.02 5.71 -7.82
CA LEU A 45 -6.60 6.61 -6.82
C LEU A 45 -5.53 7.47 -6.10
N GLY A 46 -5.93 8.69 -5.69
CA GLY A 46 -5.09 9.58 -4.87
C GLY A 46 -4.81 10.96 -5.48
N GLY A 47 -5.48 11.33 -6.58
CA GLY A 47 -5.35 12.66 -7.19
C GLY A 47 -3.91 13.01 -7.53
N MET A 48 -3.42 14.16 -7.06
CA MET A 48 -2.03 14.61 -7.29
C MET A 48 -0.96 13.68 -6.68
N ALA A 49 -1.32 12.80 -5.75
CA ALA A 49 -0.43 11.81 -5.14
C ALA A 49 -0.57 10.40 -5.77
N ALA A 50 -1.40 10.25 -6.80
CA ALA A 50 -1.63 8.97 -7.47
C ALA A 50 -0.41 8.53 -8.30
N TYR A 51 -0.39 7.24 -8.65
CA TYR A 51 0.48 6.74 -9.71
C TYR A 51 0.07 7.34 -11.07
N PRO A 52 0.99 7.67 -12.00
CA PRO A 52 0.66 8.35 -13.26
C PRO A 52 -0.42 7.65 -14.11
N ARG A 53 -0.62 6.34 -13.90
CA ARG A 53 -1.70 5.54 -14.48
C ARG A 53 -2.11 4.43 -13.52
N PRO A 54 -3.29 3.82 -13.68
CA PRO A 54 -3.60 2.55 -13.04
C PRO A 54 -2.58 1.46 -13.46
N LEU A 55 -2.24 0.57 -12.54
CA LEU A 55 -1.39 -0.60 -12.76
C LEU A 55 -2.25 -1.87 -12.83
N SER A 56 -1.88 -2.83 -13.68
CA SER A 56 -2.49 -4.16 -13.64
C SER A 56 -1.99 -4.97 -12.44
N VAL A 57 -2.68 -6.07 -12.13
CA VAL A 57 -2.31 -6.98 -11.03
C VAL A 57 -0.87 -7.49 -11.20
N GLU A 58 -0.47 -7.78 -12.43
CA GLU A 58 0.85 -8.31 -12.81
C GLU A 58 1.97 -7.26 -12.69
N GLU A 59 1.62 -5.97 -12.64
CA GLU A 59 2.56 -4.86 -12.49
C GLU A 59 2.82 -4.50 -11.01
N ILE A 60 2.08 -5.09 -10.06
CA ILE A 60 2.17 -4.79 -8.62
C ILE A 60 2.75 -5.99 -7.88
N LEU A 61 4.02 -5.88 -7.47
CA LEU A 61 4.66 -6.85 -6.60
C LEU A 61 4.41 -6.52 -5.13
N VAL A 62 3.82 -7.47 -4.39
CA VAL A 62 3.75 -7.41 -2.92
C VAL A 62 4.44 -8.63 -2.34
N VAL A 63 5.28 -8.41 -1.33
CA VAL A 63 6.02 -9.45 -0.63
C VAL A 63 5.76 -9.36 0.87
N THR A 64 5.62 -10.52 1.51
CA THR A 64 5.41 -10.67 2.96
C THR A 64 6.36 -11.73 3.49
N PHE A 65 6.62 -11.71 4.80
CA PHE A 65 7.57 -12.64 5.43
C PHE A 65 7.04 -14.08 5.52
N THR A 66 5.73 -14.26 5.60
CA THR A 66 5.09 -15.57 5.74
C THR A 66 4.03 -15.79 4.67
N GLU A 67 3.81 -17.05 4.29
CA GLU A 67 2.75 -17.47 3.36
C GLU A 67 1.36 -17.11 3.89
N ALA A 68 1.13 -17.27 5.21
CA ALA A 68 -0.14 -16.92 5.84
C ALA A 68 -0.47 -15.43 5.69
N ALA A 69 0.52 -14.55 5.79
CA ALA A 69 0.34 -13.12 5.56
C ALA A 69 0.07 -12.81 4.08
N THR A 70 0.69 -13.55 3.15
CA THR A 70 0.41 -13.46 1.71
C THR A 70 -1.06 -13.77 1.44
N GLU A 71 -1.55 -14.91 1.96
CA GLU A 71 -2.93 -15.35 1.74
C GLU A 71 -3.95 -14.43 2.41
N GLU A 72 -3.68 -13.94 3.63
CA GLU A 72 -4.54 -12.95 4.28
C GLU A 72 -4.67 -11.68 3.43
N LEU A 73 -3.53 -11.13 2.94
CA LEU A 73 -3.54 -9.93 2.12
C LEU A 73 -4.29 -10.16 0.80
N ARG A 74 -4.06 -11.30 0.16
CA ARG A 74 -4.74 -11.68 -1.09
C ARG A 74 -6.25 -11.78 -0.89
N GLY A 75 -6.70 -12.41 0.20
CA GLY A 75 -8.10 -12.48 0.59
C GLY A 75 -8.71 -11.09 0.74
N ARG A 76 -8.07 -10.22 1.53
CA ARG A 76 -8.53 -8.83 1.73
C ARG A 76 -8.64 -8.02 0.44
N ILE A 77 -7.66 -8.14 -0.47
CA ILE A 77 -7.71 -7.43 -1.76
C ILE A 77 -8.91 -7.91 -2.57
N ARG A 78 -9.16 -9.22 -2.60
CA ARG A 78 -10.32 -9.81 -3.31
C ARG A 78 -11.65 -9.36 -2.73
N ASP A 79 -11.75 -9.32 -1.40
CA ASP A 79 -12.96 -8.89 -0.68
C ASP A 79 -13.28 -7.41 -0.91
N ASN A 80 -12.28 -6.58 -1.21
CA ASN A 80 -12.48 -5.15 -1.49
C ASN A 80 -12.84 -4.85 -2.97
N ILE A 81 -12.81 -5.85 -3.86
CA ILE A 81 -13.09 -5.70 -5.29
C ILE A 81 -14.47 -6.24 -5.67
N HIS A 82 -14.99 -7.23 -4.93
CA HIS A 82 -16.31 -7.82 -5.13
C HIS A 82 -17.38 -7.07 -4.34
#